data_AF-A0A087UAC6-F1
#
_entry.id   AF-A0A087UAC6-F1
#
_cell.length_a   1.000
_cell.length_b   1.000
_cell.length_c   1.000
_cell.angle_alpha   90.00
_cell.angle_beta   90.00
_cell.angle_gamma   90.00
#
_symmetry.space_group_name_H-M   'P 1'
#
loop_
_entity.id
_entity.type
_entity.pdbx_description
1 polymer ?
#
loop_
_entity_poly.entity_id
_entity_poly.type
_entity_poly.pdbx_seq_one_letter_code
_entity_poly.pdbx_strand_id
1 'polypeptide(L)'
;MVIYPSYQKIRLRELEKYLAGVCFFVYSIDGSTTGDDTEDKNIPDGNDVANNQEVNHYKQDLQDIIGLGDNICVSMTSRRRMEDSEPWRAVGRIEAGQSITHVALFFGVHHSVISRLWKQFQTTQTVVRRPAAGRPRVTTPAEDRYSATVGKRNRRATSTCVTSMVTTSFTKAISTATVRRRLRMSGLYVLVPRVCVSLSVQSRGARLQWCREHVNWNVSHWGNAMFTDESRFVLEPDDKRIRIGREQRTRSQSQNITERHAFRGGSIMV
;
A
#
# COMPACT_ATOMS: atom_id res chain seq x y z
N MET A 1 -11.80 50.09 15.23
CA MET A 1 -12.45 49.13 16.14
C MET A 1 -13.25 48.14 15.29
N VAL A 2 -12.87 46.86 15.25
CA VAL A 2 -13.58 45.81 14.49
C VAL A 2 -13.84 44.65 15.45
N ILE A 3 -15.10 44.33 15.66
CA ILE A 3 -15.53 43.23 16.54
C ILE A 3 -15.65 41.96 15.71
N TYR A 4 -15.03 40.86 16.13
CA TYR A 4 -15.11 39.54 15.50
C TYR A 4 -15.96 38.56 16.35
N PRO A 5 -17.26 38.38 16.07
CA PRO A 5 -18.16 37.59 16.91
C PRO A 5 -18.23 36.10 16.48
N SER A 6 -17.12 35.36 16.46
CA SER A 6 -17.14 33.97 15.98
C SER A 6 -16.05 33.03 16.52
N TYR A 7 -16.14 32.59 17.79
CA TYR A 7 -15.34 31.49 18.35
C TYR A 7 -16.15 30.45 19.13
N GLN A 8 -17.31 30.04 18.60
CA GLN A 8 -17.94 28.79 19.04
C GLN A 8 -17.22 27.54 18.47
N LYS A 9 -17.36 26.41 19.16
CA LYS A 9 -16.87 25.07 18.77
C LYS A 9 -15.34 24.87 18.82
N ILE A 10 -14.75 25.15 19.98
CA ILE A 10 -13.67 24.27 20.47
C ILE A 10 -14.26 22.85 20.55
N ARG A 11 -13.80 21.94 19.69
CA ARG A 11 -14.29 20.55 19.70
C ARG A 11 -13.63 19.79 20.85
N LEU A 12 -14.43 19.23 21.75
CA LEU A 12 -13.96 18.40 22.89
C LEU A 12 -13.08 17.20 22.47
N ARG A 13 -13.11 16.79 21.20
CA ARG A 13 -12.31 15.71 20.59
C ARG A 13 -10.79 15.94 20.50
N GLU A 14 -10.25 17.01 21.09
CA GLU A 14 -8.79 17.18 21.29
C GLU A 14 -8.35 16.77 22.71
N LEU A 15 -9.25 16.75 23.71
CA LEU A 15 -8.91 16.40 25.10
C LEU A 15 -8.94 14.88 25.35
N GLU A 16 -9.84 14.14 24.70
CA GLU A 16 -9.94 12.67 24.79
C GLU A 16 -8.63 11.94 24.44
N LYS A 17 -7.80 12.55 23.58
CA LYS A 17 -6.53 11.99 23.08
C LYS A 17 -5.41 11.91 24.12
N TYR A 18 -5.64 12.39 25.34
CA TYR A 18 -4.66 12.37 26.43
C TYR A 18 -4.94 11.31 27.52
N LEU A 19 -6.11 10.63 27.52
CA LEU A 19 -6.54 9.80 28.66
C LEU A 19 -7.24 8.46 28.31
N ALA A 20 -7.22 8.01 27.05
CA ALA A 20 -7.86 6.74 26.64
C ALA A 20 -6.85 5.68 26.17
N GLY A 21 -6.54 4.74 27.07
CA GLY A 21 -5.77 3.53 26.80
C GLY A 21 -6.39 2.31 27.46
N VAL A 22 -7.60 1.91 27.03
CA VAL A 22 -8.31 0.72 27.51
C VAL A 22 -8.81 -0.08 26.30
N CYS A 23 -8.62 -1.38 26.34
CA CYS A 23 -9.13 -2.33 25.35
C CYS A 23 -10.48 -2.89 25.82
N PHE A 24 -11.45 -3.07 24.94
CA PHE A 24 -12.48 -4.10 25.12
C PHE A 24 -12.99 -4.67 23.79
N PHE A 25 -13.16 -5.99 23.78
CA PHE A 25 -13.93 -6.76 22.80
C PHE A 25 -15.44 -6.56 23.04
N VAL A 26 -16.29 -7.00 22.10
CA VAL A 26 -17.47 -7.87 22.38
C VAL A 26 -18.16 -8.33 21.08
N TYR A 27 -18.29 -9.65 20.96
CA TYR A 27 -19.25 -10.50 20.21
C TYR A 27 -19.67 -10.27 18.74
N SER A 28 -19.68 -11.41 18.04
CA SER A 28 -20.63 -11.74 16.96
C SER A 28 -21.87 -12.41 17.58
N ILE A 29 -23.03 -12.33 16.93
CA ILE A 29 -24.21 -13.18 17.19
C ILE A 29 -24.79 -13.60 15.84
N ASP A 30 -25.12 -14.88 15.72
CA ASP A 30 -25.55 -15.53 14.47
C ASP A 30 -27.05 -15.36 14.19
N GLY A 31 -27.45 -15.55 12.92
CA GLY A 31 -28.85 -15.50 12.48
C GLY A 31 -29.23 -16.74 11.65
N SER A 32 -30.13 -17.56 12.21
CA SER A 32 -30.85 -18.67 11.56
C SER A 32 -32.17 -18.16 10.92
N THR A 33 -33.03 -18.87 10.17
CA THR A 33 -33.16 -20.29 9.71
C THR A 33 -33.28 -20.29 8.14
N THR A 34 -33.94 -21.12 7.31
CA THR A 34 -34.91 -22.26 7.37
C THR A 34 -34.94 -22.97 6.00
N GLY A 35 -35.50 -24.21 5.90
CA GLY A 35 -35.85 -24.87 4.62
C GLY A 35 -34.70 -25.72 4.01
N ASP A 36 -34.68 -27.06 3.96
CA ASP A 36 -35.67 -28.16 3.99
C ASP A 36 -36.02 -28.74 2.59
N ASP A 37 -36.63 -29.94 2.59
CA ASP A 37 -37.11 -30.76 1.46
C ASP A 37 -36.11 -31.62 0.65
N THR A 38 -36.39 -32.93 0.71
CA THR A 38 -35.78 -34.13 0.09
C THR A 38 -36.06 -34.31 -1.42
N GLU A 39 -35.20 -35.06 -2.13
CA GLU A 39 -35.54 -36.42 -2.66
C GLU A 39 -34.35 -37.15 -3.33
N ASP A 40 -34.29 -38.48 -3.14
CA ASP A 40 -33.39 -39.42 -3.86
C ASP A 40 -34.00 -39.89 -5.18
N LYS A 41 -33.25 -39.90 -6.30
CA LYS A 41 -33.50 -40.81 -7.46
C LYS A 41 -32.21 -41.31 -8.10
N ASN A 42 -32.15 -42.62 -8.36
CA ASN A 42 -31.00 -43.32 -8.95
C ASN A 42 -31.04 -43.37 -10.48
N ILE A 43 -29.84 -43.25 -11.08
CA ILE A 43 -29.22 -44.09 -12.14
C ILE A 43 -30.16 -44.88 -13.08
N PRO A 44 -29.89 -44.84 -14.40
CA PRO A 44 -29.57 -46.09 -15.11
C PRO A 44 -28.20 -46.07 -15.81
N ASP A 45 -27.54 -47.23 -15.85
CA ASP A 45 -26.33 -47.48 -16.65
C ASP A 45 -26.63 -47.50 -18.16
N GLY A 46 -25.61 -47.19 -18.97
CA GLY A 46 -25.71 -47.15 -20.44
C GLY A 46 -24.42 -47.60 -21.13
N ASN A 47 -24.10 -48.90 -21.07
CA ASN A 47 -22.96 -49.51 -21.78
C ASN A 47 -23.31 -49.82 -23.24
N ASP A 48 -23.41 -48.80 -24.10
CA ASP A 48 -23.53 -48.99 -25.54
C ASP A 48 -22.15 -49.02 -26.21
N VAL A 49 -21.75 -50.21 -26.68
CA VAL A 49 -20.49 -50.42 -27.41
C VAL A 49 -20.67 -49.96 -28.86
N ALA A 50 -20.56 -48.64 -29.07
CA ALA A 50 -20.63 -48.03 -30.39
C ALA A 50 -19.54 -48.57 -31.33
N ASN A 51 -19.92 -48.81 -32.59
CA ASN A 51 -19.16 -49.66 -33.50
C ASN A 51 -17.89 -48.94 -34.04
N ASN A 52 -16.73 -49.60 -34.00
CA ASN A 52 -15.44 -49.01 -34.36
C ASN A 52 -15.29 -48.66 -35.87
N GLN A 53 -16.33 -48.87 -36.68
CA GLN A 53 -16.36 -48.60 -38.11
C GLN A 53 -16.80 -47.15 -38.43
N GLU A 54 -17.83 -46.63 -37.76
CA GLU A 54 -18.42 -45.31 -38.07
C GLU A 54 -17.51 -44.15 -37.65
N VAL A 55 -16.82 -44.28 -36.52
CA VAL A 55 -15.87 -43.29 -35.98
C VAL A 55 -14.70 -43.01 -36.94
N ASN A 56 -14.44 -43.89 -37.91
CA ASN A 56 -13.39 -43.70 -38.90
C ASN A 56 -13.88 -42.99 -40.19
N HIS A 57 -15.19 -43.00 -40.50
CA HIS A 57 -15.73 -42.21 -41.62
C HIS A 57 -15.59 -40.71 -41.34
N TYR A 58 -16.04 -40.26 -40.16
CA TYR A 58 -15.91 -38.86 -39.71
C TYR A 58 -14.44 -38.38 -39.56
N LYS A 59 -13.47 -39.29 -39.49
CA LYS A 59 -12.03 -38.92 -39.53
C LYS A 59 -11.51 -38.67 -40.94
N GLN A 60 -12.13 -39.26 -41.95
CA GLN A 60 -11.73 -39.10 -43.35
C GLN A 60 -12.32 -37.81 -43.91
N ASP A 61 -13.61 -37.56 -43.67
CA ASP A 61 -14.32 -36.36 -44.12
C ASP A 61 -13.70 -35.05 -43.52
N LEU A 62 -13.12 -35.14 -42.31
CA LEU A 62 -12.39 -34.04 -41.68
C LEU A 62 -10.98 -33.79 -42.25
N GLN A 63 -10.48 -34.64 -43.14
CA GLN A 63 -9.24 -34.39 -43.90
C GLN A 63 -9.56 -33.61 -45.19
N ASP A 64 -10.67 -33.92 -45.86
CA ASP A 64 -11.02 -33.33 -47.16
C ASP A 64 -11.59 -31.90 -47.07
N ILE A 65 -12.18 -31.52 -45.92
CA ILE A 65 -12.64 -30.13 -45.68
C ILE A 65 -11.47 -29.14 -45.56
N ILE A 66 -10.26 -29.59 -45.23
CA ILE A 66 -9.06 -28.74 -45.13
C ILE A 66 -8.30 -28.75 -46.46
N GLY A 67 -8.98 -28.32 -47.53
CA GLY A 67 -8.48 -28.27 -48.90
C GLY A 67 -7.39 -27.23 -49.17
N LEU A 68 -6.24 -27.34 -48.48
CA LEU A 68 -4.99 -26.63 -48.80
C LEU A 68 -3.82 -27.61 -48.78
N GLY A 69 -3.54 -28.17 -49.96
CA GLY A 69 -2.33 -28.95 -50.25
C GLY A 69 -1.08 -28.07 -50.34
N ASP A 70 -0.82 -27.29 -49.29
CA ASP A 70 0.41 -26.51 -49.12
C ASP A 70 1.29 -27.16 -48.06
N ASN A 71 2.61 -27.09 -48.27
CA ASN A 71 3.56 -27.42 -47.21
C ASN A 71 3.51 -26.31 -46.15
N ILE A 72 2.60 -26.42 -45.17
CA ILE A 72 2.50 -25.47 -44.06
C ILE A 72 3.64 -25.69 -43.06
N CYS A 73 4.86 -25.42 -43.54
CA CYS A 73 5.94 -24.88 -42.75
C CYS A 73 5.44 -23.54 -42.17
N VAL A 74 4.64 -23.61 -41.10
CA VAL A 74 4.27 -22.45 -40.30
C VAL A 74 5.58 -21.85 -39.82
N SER A 75 6.01 -20.75 -40.43
CA SER A 75 7.17 -20.03 -39.94
C SER A 75 6.78 -19.46 -38.57
N MET A 76 7.16 -20.16 -37.49
CA MET A 76 6.91 -19.75 -36.11
C MET A 76 7.90 -18.64 -35.72
N THR A 77 7.92 -17.59 -36.54
CA THR A 77 8.85 -16.46 -36.53
C THR A 77 8.51 -15.41 -35.46
N SER A 78 7.35 -15.53 -34.80
CA SER A 78 6.99 -14.75 -33.62
C SER A 78 6.90 -15.63 -32.37
N ARG A 79 7.57 -15.22 -31.29
CA ARG A 79 7.47 -15.86 -29.96
C ARG A 79 6.17 -15.44 -29.26
N ARG A 80 5.01 -15.82 -29.80
CA ARG A 80 3.70 -15.56 -29.20
C ARG A 80 3.69 -16.06 -27.75
N ARG A 81 3.38 -15.18 -26.80
CA ARG A 81 3.02 -15.55 -25.43
C ARG A 81 1.55 -15.94 -25.43
N MET A 82 1.20 -17.08 -24.82
CA MET A 82 -0.20 -17.41 -24.53
C MET A 82 -0.81 -16.36 -23.60
N GLU A 83 -2.02 -15.92 -23.92
CA GLU A 83 -2.85 -15.07 -23.09
C GLU A 83 -3.29 -15.84 -21.84
N ASP A 84 -3.45 -15.18 -20.69
CA ASP A 84 -3.56 -15.89 -19.40
C ASP A 84 -4.84 -16.77 -19.24
N SER A 85 -5.79 -16.69 -20.20
CA SER A 85 -6.99 -17.55 -20.30
C SER A 85 -6.82 -18.80 -21.20
N GLU A 86 -5.93 -18.77 -22.20
CA GLU A 86 -5.68 -19.91 -23.11
C GLU A 86 -5.13 -21.15 -22.37
N PRO A 87 -4.22 -21.03 -21.38
CA PRO A 87 -3.66 -22.16 -20.67
C PRO A 87 -4.68 -23.06 -19.96
N TRP A 88 -5.74 -22.50 -19.33
CA TRP A 88 -6.79 -23.31 -18.71
C TRP A 88 -7.62 -24.06 -19.76
N ARG A 89 -7.91 -23.41 -20.90
CA ARG A 89 -8.58 -24.06 -22.04
C ARG A 89 -7.71 -25.15 -22.68
N ALA A 90 -6.38 -25.02 -22.61
CA ALA A 90 -5.45 -26.07 -23.04
C ALA A 90 -5.41 -27.26 -22.09
N VAL A 91 -5.46 -27.03 -20.77
CA VAL A 91 -5.55 -28.09 -19.75
C VAL A 91 -6.84 -28.90 -19.91
N GLY A 92 -8.01 -28.25 -19.94
CA GLY A 92 -9.29 -28.95 -20.10
C GLY A 92 -9.42 -29.75 -21.40
N ARG A 93 -8.75 -29.32 -22.49
CA ARG A 93 -8.66 -30.10 -23.73
C ARG A 93 -7.82 -31.38 -23.58
N ILE A 94 -6.74 -31.34 -22.79
CA ILE A 94 -5.89 -32.52 -22.53
C ILE A 94 -6.60 -33.47 -21.57
N GLU A 95 -7.33 -32.96 -20.59
CA GLU A 95 -8.20 -33.75 -19.69
C GLU A 95 -9.33 -34.43 -20.47
N ALA A 96 -9.90 -33.77 -21.48
CA ALA A 96 -10.80 -34.36 -22.48
C ALA A 96 -10.10 -35.26 -23.52
N GLY A 97 -8.89 -35.75 -23.24
CA GLY A 97 -8.16 -36.75 -24.05
C GLY A 97 -7.50 -36.23 -25.34
N GLN A 98 -7.51 -34.92 -25.62
CA GLN A 98 -6.88 -34.40 -26.84
C GLN A 98 -5.34 -34.45 -26.77
N SER A 99 -4.70 -34.81 -27.89
CA SER A 99 -3.24 -34.90 -27.96
C SER A 99 -2.57 -33.52 -27.84
N ILE A 100 -1.42 -33.49 -27.16
CA ILE A 100 -0.62 -32.27 -26.92
C ILE A 100 -0.25 -31.57 -28.24
N THR A 101 -0.05 -32.32 -29.33
CA THR A 101 0.21 -31.77 -30.67
C THR A 101 -1.01 -31.09 -31.28
N HIS A 102 -2.19 -31.70 -31.20
CA HIS A 102 -3.45 -31.10 -31.66
C HIS A 102 -3.80 -29.83 -30.86
N VAL A 103 -3.63 -29.86 -29.53
CA VAL A 103 -3.83 -28.69 -28.66
C VAL A 103 -2.83 -27.58 -28.99
N ALA A 104 -1.57 -27.91 -29.28
CA ALA A 104 -0.55 -26.92 -29.68
C ALA A 104 -0.89 -26.23 -31.02
N LEU A 105 -1.37 -27.01 -32.01
CA LEU A 105 -1.86 -26.48 -33.28
C LEU A 105 -3.08 -25.57 -33.09
N PHE A 106 -4.08 -26.00 -32.29
CA PHE A 106 -5.30 -25.24 -32.02
C PHE A 106 -5.02 -23.84 -31.41
N PHE A 107 -4.00 -23.71 -30.55
CA PHE A 107 -3.59 -22.42 -29.97
C PHE A 107 -2.50 -21.68 -30.78
N GLY A 108 -2.04 -22.22 -31.91
CA GLY A 108 -0.98 -21.62 -32.72
C GLY A 108 0.35 -21.46 -31.97
N VAL A 109 0.66 -22.36 -31.03
CA VAL A 109 1.88 -22.31 -30.21
C VAL A 109 2.74 -23.55 -30.40
N HIS A 110 4.06 -23.39 -30.24
CA HIS A 110 4.99 -24.51 -30.35
C HIS A 110 4.72 -25.59 -29.27
N HIS A 111 4.77 -26.87 -29.64
CA HIS A 111 4.38 -28.01 -28.79
C HIS A 111 5.02 -27.99 -27.38
N SER A 112 6.27 -27.52 -27.28
CA SER A 112 6.99 -27.47 -26.00
C SER A 112 6.46 -26.42 -25.02
N VAL A 113 5.56 -25.53 -25.45
CA VAL A 113 4.78 -24.67 -24.54
C VAL A 113 3.72 -25.52 -23.82
N ILE A 114 2.86 -26.21 -24.57
CA ILE A 114 1.80 -27.08 -24.02
C ILE A 114 2.39 -28.23 -23.20
N SER A 115 3.49 -28.86 -23.65
CA SER A 115 4.15 -29.94 -22.89
C SER A 115 4.73 -29.46 -21.55
N ARG A 116 5.30 -28.25 -21.48
CA ARG A 116 5.74 -27.65 -20.20
C ARG A 116 4.55 -27.26 -19.32
N LEU A 117 3.47 -26.78 -19.93
CA LEU A 117 2.25 -26.38 -19.23
C LEU A 117 1.57 -27.58 -18.56
N TRP A 118 1.43 -28.69 -19.28
CA TRP A 118 0.88 -29.94 -18.73
C TRP A 118 1.72 -30.47 -17.57
N LYS A 119 3.05 -30.50 -17.72
CA LYS A 119 3.96 -30.87 -16.61
C LYS A 119 3.85 -29.93 -15.40
N GLN A 120 3.67 -28.62 -15.62
CA GLN A 120 3.38 -27.69 -14.52
C GLN A 120 2.07 -28.06 -13.83
N PHE A 121 0.98 -28.22 -14.59
CA PHE A 121 -0.33 -28.53 -14.05
C PHE A 121 -0.35 -29.84 -13.25
N GLN A 122 0.21 -30.92 -13.80
CA GLN A 122 0.38 -32.20 -13.07
C GLN A 122 1.15 -32.03 -11.74
N THR A 123 2.12 -31.11 -11.68
CA THR A 123 2.97 -30.89 -10.49
C THR A 123 2.33 -29.95 -9.45
N THR A 124 1.53 -28.96 -9.86
CA THR A 124 1.07 -27.88 -8.98
C THR A 124 -0.44 -27.66 -8.96
N GLN A 125 -1.21 -28.40 -9.75
CA GLN A 125 -2.65 -28.21 -10.01
C GLN A 125 -3.01 -26.75 -10.33
N THR A 126 -2.06 -26.00 -10.90
CA THR A 126 -2.18 -24.57 -11.17
C THR A 126 -1.52 -24.20 -12.48
N VAL A 127 -2.26 -23.46 -13.29
CA VAL A 127 -1.83 -23.03 -14.62
C VAL A 127 -1.26 -21.61 -14.63
N VAL A 128 -1.49 -20.86 -13.54
CA VAL A 128 -0.95 -19.52 -13.28
C VAL A 128 0.58 -19.54 -13.30
N ARG A 129 1.21 -18.54 -13.94
CA ARG A 129 2.68 -18.42 -13.94
C ARG A 129 3.18 -18.06 -12.54
N ARG A 130 4.13 -18.85 -12.00
CA ARG A 130 4.88 -18.48 -10.80
C ARG A 130 5.55 -17.10 -11.00
N PRO A 131 5.48 -16.16 -10.03
CA PRO A 131 6.16 -14.88 -10.13
C PRO A 131 7.67 -15.06 -10.37
N ALA A 132 8.20 -14.39 -11.38
CA ALA A 132 9.63 -14.43 -11.67
C ALA A 132 10.42 -13.72 -10.57
N ALA A 133 11.55 -14.31 -10.15
CA ALA A 133 12.47 -13.65 -9.23
C ALA A 133 13.04 -12.38 -9.88
N GLY A 134 12.68 -11.22 -9.33
CA GLY A 134 13.22 -9.93 -9.79
C GLY A 134 14.70 -9.75 -9.44
N ARG A 135 15.35 -8.74 -10.04
CA ARG A 135 16.76 -8.40 -9.74
C ARG A 135 16.97 -8.25 -8.22
N PRO A 136 18.00 -8.89 -7.63
CA PRO A 136 18.27 -8.80 -6.20
C PRO A 136 18.46 -7.35 -5.74
N ARG A 137 18.05 -7.09 -4.49
CA ARG A 137 18.12 -5.75 -3.88
C ARG A 137 19.57 -5.39 -3.57
N VAL A 138 19.94 -4.13 -3.85
CA VAL A 138 21.25 -3.59 -3.43
C VAL A 138 21.39 -3.58 -1.91
N THR A 139 20.31 -3.31 -1.16
CA THR A 139 20.32 -3.26 0.31
C THR A 139 19.66 -4.48 0.95
N THR A 140 20.23 -4.95 2.07
CA THR A 140 19.67 -6.02 2.90
C THR A 140 18.60 -5.50 3.89
N PRO A 141 17.76 -6.39 4.47
CA PRO A 141 16.83 -6.02 5.55
C PRO A 141 17.50 -5.52 6.84
N ALA A 142 18.81 -5.70 7.01
CA ALA A 142 19.57 -5.10 8.12
C ALA A 142 19.93 -3.64 7.80
N GLU A 143 20.47 -3.37 6.60
CA GLU A 143 20.74 -2.02 6.09
C GLU A 143 19.47 -1.15 6.05
N ASP A 144 18.34 -1.72 5.63
CA ASP A 144 17.05 -1.02 5.58
C ASP A 144 16.56 -0.60 6.98
N ARG A 145 16.73 -1.48 7.99
CA ARG A 145 16.40 -1.19 9.40
C ARG A 145 17.35 -0.15 10.00
N TYR A 146 18.65 -0.28 9.77
CA TYR A 146 19.64 0.72 10.21
C TYR A 146 19.33 2.10 9.61
N SER A 147 19.04 2.16 8.31
CA SER A 147 18.67 3.40 7.59
C SER A 147 17.43 4.06 8.22
N ALA A 148 16.41 3.27 8.58
CA ALA A 148 15.23 3.76 9.28
C ALA A 148 15.58 4.31 10.69
N THR A 149 16.41 3.60 11.46
CA THR A 149 16.86 4.05 12.79
C THR A 149 17.66 5.35 12.72
N VAL A 150 18.60 5.49 11.78
CA VAL A 150 19.33 6.74 11.55
C VAL A 150 18.39 7.86 11.12
N GLY A 151 17.41 7.59 10.25
CA GLY A 151 16.38 8.56 9.87
C GLY A 151 15.49 9.02 11.03
N LYS A 152 15.17 8.12 11.99
CA LYS A 152 14.39 8.46 13.20
C LYS A 152 15.19 9.22 14.25
N ARG A 153 16.50 8.95 14.38
CA ARG A 153 17.41 9.73 15.24
C ARG A 153 17.64 11.13 14.64
N ASN A 154 18.02 11.18 13.37
CA ASN A 154 18.41 12.40 12.67
C ASN A 154 17.27 12.96 11.80
N ARG A 155 16.09 13.22 12.41
CA ARG A 155 14.88 13.65 11.68
C ARG A 155 15.06 14.91 10.83
N ARG A 156 16.03 15.77 11.13
CA ARG A 156 16.36 17.00 10.37
C ARG A 156 17.37 16.78 9.23
N ALA A 157 17.98 15.60 9.11
CA ALA A 157 19.03 15.35 8.13
C ALA A 157 18.47 15.13 6.71
N THR A 158 19.08 15.80 5.72
CA THR A 158 18.83 15.59 4.29
C THR A 158 19.15 14.14 3.89
N SER A 159 18.44 13.60 2.88
CA SER A 159 18.67 12.22 2.40
C SER A 159 20.15 11.93 2.08
N THR A 160 20.90 12.92 1.57
CA THR A 160 22.35 12.82 1.29
C THR A 160 23.17 12.58 2.55
N CYS A 161 22.88 13.28 3.65
CA CYS A 161 23.54 13.09 4.95
C CYS A 161 23.24 11.69 5.52
N VAL A 162 21.97 11.25 5.46
CA VAL A 162 21.59 9.87 5.84
C VAL A 162 22.30 8.84 4.95
N THR A 163 22.45 9.11 3.67
CA THR A 163 23.16 8.22 2.73
C THR A 163 24.65 8.12 3.05
N SER A 164 25.28 9.23 3.43
CA SER A 164 26.67 9.24 3.91
C SER A 164 26.83 8.36 5.15
N MET A 165 26.02 8.58 6.20
CA MET A 165 26.03 7.77 7.43
C MET A 165 25.84 6.26 7.16
N VAL A 166 24.94 5.89 6.25
CA VAL A 166 24.71 4.49 5.84
C VAL A 166 25.91 3.93 5.05
N THR A 167 26.45 4.69 4.10
CA THR A 167 27.60 4.28 3.26
C THR A 167 28.86 4.10 4.10
N THR A 168 29.14 5.00 5.06
CA THR A 168 30.25 4.86 6.01
C THR A 168 30.09 3.63 6.90
N SER A 169 28.87 3.33 7.36
CA SER A 169 28.63 2.22 8.30
C SER A 169 28.67 0.82 7.67
N PHE A 170 28.46 0.71 6.36
CA PHE A 170 28.44 -0.56 5.63
C PHE A 170 29.48 -0.64 4.50
N THR A 171 30.41 0.33 4.42
CA THR A 171 31.46 0.47 3.39
C THR A 171 30.97 0.29 1.94
N LYS A 172 29.70 0.67 1.67
CA LYS A 172 28.95 0.26 0.48
C LYS A 172 28.25 1.43 -0.17
N ALA A 173 28.61 1.71 -1.43
CA ALA A 173 28.02 2.79 -2.22
C ALA A 173 26.54 2.53 -2.51
N ILE A 174 25.65 3.24 -1.79
CA ILE A 174 24.19 3.16 -1.97
C ILE A 174 23.70 4.53 -2.47
N SER A 175 22.88 4.56 -3.53
CA SER A 175 22.40 5.83 -4.07
C SER A 175 21.41 6.54 -3.13
N THR A 176 21.44 7.87 -3.10
CA THR A 176 20.53 8.68 -2.26
C THR A 176 19.05 8.44 -2.58
N ALA A 177 18.74 8.09 -3.83
CA ALA A 177 17.41 7.67 -4.27
C ALA A 177 16.99 6.33 -3.66
N THR A 178 17.92 5.37 -3.49
CA THR A 178 17.66 4.10 -2.81
C THR A 178 17.36 4.34 -1.33
N VAL A 179 18.22 5.08 -0.63
CA VAL A 179 18.00 5.44 0.79
C VAL A 179 16.67 6.17 0.98
N ARG A 180 16.34 7.15 0.12
CA ARG A 180 15.05 7.85 0.15
C ARG A 180 13.85 6.91 -0.07
N ARG A 181 13.96 5.91 -0.95
CA ARG A 181 12.93 4.88 -1.15
C ARG A 181 12.78 4.00 0.11
N ARG A 182 13.88 3.63 0.78
CA ARG A 182 13.84 2.87 2.05
C ARG A 182 13.22 3.64 3.20
N LEU A 183 13.57 4.92 3.36
CA LEU A 183 12.96 5.80 4.37
C LEU A 183 11.44 5.92 4.17
N ARG A 184 10.97 6.07 2.91
CA ARG A 184 9.52 6.07 2.62
C ARG A 184 8.86 4.71 2.90
N MET A 185 9.54 3.60 2.60
CA MET A 185 9.06 2.23 2.92
C MET A 185 8.97 1.97 4.43
N SER A 186 9.84 2.56 5.25
CA SER A 186 9.76 2.52 6.72
C SER A 186 8.86 3.61 7.33
N GLY A 187 8.04 4.26 6.50
CA GLY A 187 7.03 5.22 6.93
C GLY A 187 7.53 6.63 7.22
N LEU A 188 8.80 6.95 6.95
CA LEU A 188 9.36 8.29 7.12
C LEU A 188 9.12 9.14 5.86
N TYR A 189 8.29 10.16 6.02
CA TYR A 189 7.97 11.15 4.99
C TYR A 189 8.61 12.50 5.33
N VAL A 190 9.11 13.20 4.31
CA VAL A 190 9.66 14.56 4.46
C VAL A 190 8.49 15.54 4.55
N LEU A 191 8.16 15.95 5.77
CA LEU A 191 6.99 16.76 6.09
C LEU A 191 7.38 18.01 6.88
N VAL A 192 6.52 19.04 6.86
CA VAL A 192 6.69 20.23 7.70
C VAL A 192 6.46 19.86 9.17
N PRO A 193 7.31 20.30 10.12
CA PRO A 193 7.08 20.13 11.56
C PRO A 193 5.89 20.96 12.04
N ARG A 194 5.42 20.72 13.28
CA ARG A 194 4.57 21.71 13.97
C ARG A 194 5.49 22.80 14.54
N VAL A 195 5.18 24.06 14.29
CA VAL A 195 5.85 25.18 14.99
C VAL A 195 5.09 25.47 16.28
N CYS A 196 5.82 25.66 17.38
CA CYS A 196 5.28 26.06 18.68
C CYS A 196 6.17 27.15 19.29
N VAL A 197 5.64 27.93 20.23
CA VAL A 197 6.45 28.77 21.12
C VAL A 197 7.07 27.87 22.19
N SER A 198 8.36 28.07 22.49
CA SER A 198 9.04 27.44 23.63
C SER A 198 8.42 27.90 24.95
N LEU A 199 7.96 26.99 25.80
CA LEU A 199 7.39 27.33 27.11
C LEU A 199 8.16 26.59 28.21
N SER A 200 8.58 27.32 29.24
CA SER A 200 9.19 26.71 30.42
C SER A 200 8.19 25.78 31.13
N VAL A 201 8.70 24.84 31.94
CA VAL A 201 7.85 23.92 32.72
C VAL A 201 6.90 24.70 33.64
N GLN A 202 7.39 25.79 34.24
CA GLN A 202 6.60 26.71 35.07
C GLN A 202 5.49 27.40 34.26
N SER A 203 5.80 27.99 33.10
CA SER A 203 4.81 28.64 32.24
C SER A 203 3.77 27.65 31.68
N ARG A 204 4.14 26.39 31.48
CA ARG A 204 3.20 25.31 31.12
C ARG A 204 2.28 24.95 32.28
N GLY A 205 2.81 24.87 33.50
CA GLY A 205 2.03 24.65 34.72
C GLY A 205 1.02 25.78 34.96
N ALA A 206 1.48 27.03 34.96
CA ALA A 206 0.62 28.20 35.14
C ALA A 206 -0.49 28.29 34.08
N ARG A 207 -0.18 28.06 32.79
CA ARG A 207 -1.20 28.02 31.73
C ARG A 207 -2.21 26.88 31.90
N LEU A 208 -1.76 25.69 32.32
CA LEU A 208 -2.67 24.56 32.58
C LEU A 208 -3.60 24.85 33.78
N GLN A 209 -3.06 25.47 34.83
CA GLN A 209 -3.81 25.82 36.03
C GLN A 209 -4.86 26.91 35.73
N TRP A 210 -4.46 27.98 35.04
CA TRP A 210 -5.38 29.02 34.57
C TRP A 210 -6.50 28.42 33.71
N CYS A 211 -6.18 27.55 32.74
CA CYS A 211 -7.18 26.87 31.93
C CYS A 211 -8.14 25.96 32.72
N ARG A 212 -7.73 25.45 33.89
CA ARG A 212 -8.61 24.65 34.78
C ARG A 212 -9.55 25.54 35.59
N GLU A 213 -9.02 26.63 36.15
CA GLU A 213 -9.81 27.63 36.90
C GLU A 213 -10.89 28.28 36.03
N HIS A 214 -10.57 28.50 34.75
CA HIS A 214 -11.43 29.21 33.79
C HIS A 214 -12.25 28.24 32.90
N VAL A 215 -12.19 26.92 33.12
CA VAL A 215 -12.88 25.92 32.26
C VAL A 215 -14.41 26.02 32.36
N ASN A 216 -14.92 26.42 33.54
CA ASN A 216 -16.34 26.54 33.85
C ASN A 216 -16.83 28.00 33.78
N TRP A 217 -16.14 28.89 33.05
CA TRP A 217 -16.53 30.30 32.96
C TRP A 217 -17.69 30.54 32.00
N ASN A 218 -18.74 31.17 32.53
CA ASN A 218 -19.94 31.57 31.81
C ASN A 218 -19.68 32.74 30.85
N VAL A 219 -20.58 32.96 29.88
CA VAL A 219 -20.49 34.09 28.92
C VAL A 219 -20.41 35.44 29.64
N SER A 220 -21.09 35.60 30.78
CA SER A 220 -21.02 36.80 31.63
C SER A 220 -19.62 37.03 32.23
N HIS A 221 -18.89 35.98 32.59
CA HIS A 221 -17.54 36.11 33.14
C HIS A 221 -16.54 36.51 32.04
N TRP A 222 -16.67 35.92 30.85
CA TRP A 222 -15.89 36.34 29.67
C TRP A 222 -16.22 37.76 29.19
N GLY A 223 -17.45 38.23 29.39
CA GLY A 223 -17.86 39.61 29.08
C GLY A 223 -17.10 40.68 29.86
N ASN A 224 -16.54 40.33 31.03
CA ASN A 224 -15.71 41.22 31.85
C ASN A 224 -14.21 41.15 31.50
N ALA A 225 -13.79 40.26 30.61
CA ALA A 225 -12.39 40.04 30.27
C ALA A 225 -11.96 40.88 29.04
N MET A 226 -11.22 41.96 29.26
CA MET A 226 -10.58 42.73 28.19
C MET A 226 -9.27 42.06 27.78
N PHE A 227 -9.11 41.80 26.48
CA PHE A 227 -7.87 41.26 25.89
C PHE A 227 -7.17 42.34 25.07
N THR A 228 -5.87 42.52 25.32
CA THR A 228 -4.95 43.38 24.56
C THR A 228 -3.73 42.56 24.14
N ASP A 229 -3.27 42.72 22.90
CA ASP A 229 -2.11 42.03 22.34
C ASP A 229 -1.36 42.99 21.39
N GLU A 230 -0.03 42.91 21.36
CA GLU A 230 0.82 43.77 20.51
C GLU A 230 1.21 43.04 19.22
N SER A 231 0.90 43.64 18.07
CA SER A 231 1.12 43.02 16.77
C SER A 231 2.49 43.37 16.19
N ARG A 232 3.36 42.35 16.11
CA ARG A 232 4.68 42.46 15.48
C ARG A 232 4.58 42.41 13.95
N PHE A 233 4.91 43.51 13.28
CA PHE A 233 5.06 43.58 11.82
C PHE A 233 6.53 43.41 11.41
N VAL A 234 6.78 42.57 10.39
CA VAL A 234 8.11 42.24 9.89
C VAL A 234 8.15 42.52 8.39
N LEU A 235 9.15 43.29 7.95
CA LEU A 235 9.28 43.76 6.57
C LEU A 235 9.67 42.64 5.58
N GLU A 236 10.44 41.64 6.05
CA GLU A 236 10.86 40.49 5.25
C GLU A 236 10.36 39.16 5.87
N PRO A 237 9.66 38.30 5.11
CA PRO A 237 9.17 37.01 5.62
C PRO A 237 10.28 35.96 5.69
N ASP A 238 10.53 35.41 6.89
CA ASP A 238 11.53 34.36 7.10
C ASP A 238 11.10 32.98 6.55
N ASP A 239 11.27 32.77 5.24
CA ASP A 239 10.90 31.55 4.50
C ASP A 239 11.82 30.33 4.79
N LYS A 240 12.33 30.20 6.02
CA LYS A 240 13.03 29.00 6.53
C LYS A 240 12.06 27.80 6.62
N ARG A 241 11.72 27.21 5.46
CA ARG A 241 10.91 26.00 5.25
C ARG A 241 11.63 24.73 5.71
N ILE A 242 11.94 24.67 7.01
CA ILE A 242 12.46 23.46 7.66
C ILE A 242 11.48 22.30 7.41
N ARG A 243 11.99 21.18 6.91
CA ARG A 243 11.26 19.92 6.77
C ARG A 243 11.96 18.84 7.58
N ILE A 244 11.20 17.85 8.05
CA ILE A 244 11.71 16.73 8.86
C ILE A 244 11.19 15.39 8.34
N GLY A 245 12.01 14.35 8.47
CA GLY A 245 11.60 12.96 8.31
C GLY A 245 10.75 12.52 9.50
N ARG A 246 9.45 12.36 9.27
CA ARG A 246 8.52 11.86 10.29
C ARG A 246 7.44 10.98 9.72
N GLU A 247 6.88 10.17 10.60
CA GLU A 247 5.73 9.33 10.33
C GLU A 247 4.47 10.17 10.04
N GLN A 248 3.48 9.54 9.43
CA GLN A 248 2.16 10.15 9.29
C GLN A 248 1.47 10.26 10.66
N ARG A 249 0.55 11.23 10.80
CA ARG A 249 -0.26 11.51 12.01
C ARG A 249 0.52 11.91 13.29
N THR A 250 1.83 11.66 13.41
CA THR A 250 2.68 11.99 14.58
C THR A 250 3.03 13.49 14.77
N ARG A 251 2.23 14.42 14.23
CA ARG A 251 2.52 15.87 14.16
C ARG A 251 2.74 16.55 15.51
N SER A 252 2.10 16.06 16.58
CA SER A 252 2.16 16.65 17.93
C SER A 252 3.17 16.00 18.88
N GLN A 253 3.95 15.01 18.43
CA GLN A 253 5.06 14.47 19.23
C GLN A 253 6.16 15.53 19.38
N SER A 254 6.78 15.63 20.55
CA SER A 254 7.87 16.58 20.84
C SER A 254 9.01 16.54 19.81
N GLN A 255 9.45 15.34 19.42
CA GLN A 255 10.46 15.11 18.38
C GLN A 255 10.13 15.71 17.00
N ASN A 256 8.84 15.98 16.74
CA ASN A 256 8.32 16.51 15.47
C ASN A 256 7.88 17.99 15.56
N ILE A 257 8.08 18.61 16.72
CA ILE A 257 7.87 20.04 16.94
C ILE A 257 9.17 20.80 16.64
N THR A 258 9.04 22.04 16.18
CA THR A 258 10.12 23.02 16.14
C THR A 258 9.70 24.21 16.97
N GLU A 259 10.46 24.46 18.03
CA GLU A 259 10.24 25.64 18.86
C GLU A 259 10.78 26.88 18.15
N ARG A 260 10.04 27.98 18.22
CA ARG A 260 10.49 29.32 17.81
C ARG A 260 10.23 30.28 18.98
N HIS A 261 11.28 30.97 19.42
CA HIS A 261 11.14 32.17 20.25
C HIS A 261 10.59 33.30 19.37
N ALA A 262 9.65 34.10 19.88
CA ALA A 262 9.06 35.22 19.14
C ALA A 262 10.06 36.39 18.96
N PHE A 263 10.93 36.60 19.95
CA PHE A 263 11.83 37.75 20.05
C PHE A 263 13.11 37.58 19.20
N ARG A 264 12.98 37.65 17.87
CA ARG A 264 14.14 37.87 16.96
C ARG A 264 14.27 39.35 16.63
N GLY A 265 15.45 39.81 16.22
CA GLY A 265 15.64 41.21 15.77
C GLY A 265 14.81 41.56 14.53
N GLY A 266 14.75 42.86 14.18
CA GLY A 266 14.13 43.36 12.95
C GLY A 266 12.60 43.28 12.92
N SER A 267 11.93 44.26 13.53
CA SER A 267 10.47 44.44 13.43
C SER A 267 10.03 45.78 14.02
N ILE A 268 8.81 46.19 13.66
CA ILE A 268 8.05 47.22 14.38
C ILE A 268 6.96 46.51 15.20
N MET A 269 6.72 46.99 16.43
CA MET A 269 5.57 46.60 17.26
C MET A 269 4.50 47.69 17.15
N VAL A 270 3.22 47.30 17.12
CA VAL A 270 2.04 48.18 17.03
C VAL A 270 0.91 47.61 17.88
#